data_AF-A0A6L7S1S5-F1
#
_entry.id   AF-A0A6L7S1S5-F1
#
_cell.length_a   1.000
_cell.length_b   1.000
_cell.length_c   1.000
_cell.angle_alpha   90.00
_cell.angle_beta   90.00
_cell.angle_gamma   90.00
#
_symmetry.space_group_name_H-M   'P 1'
#
loop_
_entity.id
_entity.type
_entity.pdbx_description
1 polymer ?
#
loop_
_entity_poly.entity_id
_entity_poly.type
_entity_poly.pdbx_seq_one_letter_code
_entity_poly.pdbx_strand_id
1 'polypeptide(L)'
;MACPCGVPGHEVLLPETFEDPARFRTTVYRAANWTGDGLTRGFACRGQDYVANERPKRVFLLSLSRTTRSRLRAFRLDSRLQHGVLRMTLSVDHMEVLPDFFRDIDDPRRKEGRRHTLPSVLALATAPVLCGMRGYKAIKEWVDDFKPSELRRFRNERHGWPREWATRDVPVRVDPAQLDVALRTWQAVHGGGGDTAFAIKRQDHARAEPGYAARARLPEDD
;
A
#
# COMPACT_ATOMS: atom_id res chain seq x y z
N MET A 1 -23.82 -13.87 13.70
CA MET A 1 -22.65 -14.77 13.79
C MET A 1 -21.43 -13.92 14.15
N ALA A 2 -20.81 -14.19 15.29
CA ALA A 2 -19.63 -13.47 15.78
C ALA A 2 -18.35 -14.09 15.19
N CYS A 3 -17.40 -13.25 14.77
CA CYS A 3 -16.10 -13.70 14.28
C CYS A 3 -15.26 -14.35 15.41
N PRO A 4 -14.46 -15.39 15.12
CA PRO A 4 -13.59 -16.03 16.10
C PRO A 4 -12.38 -15.18 16.57
N CYS A 5 -12.18 -13.98 16.03
CA CYS A 5 -11.01 -13.13 16.32
C CYS A 5 -11.28 -11.92 17.25
N GLY A 6 -12.49 -11.76 17.79
CA GLY A 6 -12.75 -11.11 19.09
C GLY A 6 -12.07 -9.78 19.45
N VAL A 7 -11.76 -8.89 18.50
CA VAL A 7 -11.39 -7.49 18.81
C VAL A 7 -12.62 -6.62 18.59
N PRO A 8 -13.24 -6.03 19.65
CA PRO A 8 -14.40 -5.18 19.49
C PRO A 8 -14.04 -3.94 18.65
N GLY A 9 -14.79 -3.68 17.57
CA GLY A 9 -14.75 -2.39 16.86
C GLY A 9 -14.29 -2.40 15.39
N HIS A 10 -13.93 -3.55 14.80
CA HIS A 10 -13.59 -3.62 13.38
C HIS A 10 -14.71 -4.25 12.56
N GLU A 11 -15.17 -3.54 11.53
CA GLU A 11 -16.11 -4.07 10.55
C GLU A 11 -15.38 -5.02 9.59
N VAL A 12 -15.87 -6.25 9.45
CA VAL A 12 -15.34 -7.23 8.49
C VAL A 12 -16.16 -7.12 7.20
N LEU A 13 -15.49 -6.91 6.07
CA LEU A 13 -16.15 -6.83 4.75
C LEU A 13 -16.01 -8.10 3.91
N LEU A 14 -14.86 -8.78 4.04
CA LEU A 14 -14.44 -9.85 3.15
C LEU A 14 -13.52 -10.83 3.92
N PRO A 15 -14.05 -11.89 4.53
CA PRO A 15 -13.25 -13.00 5.03
C PRO A 15 -12.63 -13.81 3.88
N GLU A 16 -11.41 -14.30 4.12
CA GLU A 16 -10.70 -15.24 3.25
C GLU A 16 -10.48 -16.59 3.97
N THR A 17 -10.42 -17.67 3.19
CA THR A 17 -10.03 -18.99 3.69
C THR A 17 -9.17 -19.73 2.66
N PHE A 18 -8.40 -20.72 3.12
CA PHE A 18 -7.43 -21.44 2.32
C PHE A 18 -7.67 -22.95 2.36
N GLU A 19 -7.61 -23.59 1.20
CA GLU A 19 -7.69 -25.05 1.07
C GLU A 19 -6.39 -25.57 0.45
N ASP A 20 -5.81 -26.63 1.03
CA ASP A 20 -4.68 -27.32 0.43
C ASP A 20 -5.19 -28.42 -0.52
N PRO A 21 -5.08 -28.23 -1.86
CA PRO A 21 -5.60 -29.19 -2.83
C PRO A 21 -4.86 -30.52 -2.80
N ALA A 22 -3.63 -30.57 -2.24
CA ALA A 22 -2.88 -31.82 -2.12
C ALA A 22 -3.40 -32.69 -0.96
N ARG A 23 -4.00 -32.09 0.07
CA ARG A 23 -4.53 -32.79 1.26
C ARG A 23 -6.02 -33.11 1.14
N PHE A 24 -6.81 -32.22 0.55
CA PHE A 24 -8.27 -32.34 0.51
C PHE A 24 -8.75 -32.51 -0.92
N ARG A 25 -8.56 -33.72 -1.47
CA ARG A 25 -8.96 -34.07 -2.85
C ARG A 25 -10.47 -34.27 -3.01
N THR A 26 -11.21 -34.55 -1.93
CA THR A 26 -12.65 -34.87 -1.94
C THR A 26 -13.49 -33.79 -1.24
N THR A 27 -14.65 -33.49 -1.83
CA THR A 27 -15.41 -32.23 -1.84
C THR A 27 -16.12 -31.78 -0.55
N VAL A 28 -16.03 -32.50 0.56
CA VAL A 28 -16.89 -32.24 1.73
C VAL A 28 -16.50 -30.96 2.51
N TYR A 29 -15.24 -30.52 2.42
CA TYR A 29 -14.74 -29.31 3.10
C TYR A 29 -14.42 -28.14 2.15
N ARG A 30 -14.89 -28.21 0.91
CA ARG A 30 -14.77 -27.07 0.00
C ARG A 30 -15.65 -25.95 0.55
N ALA A 31 -15.13 -24.72 0.59
CA ALA A 31 -15.85 -23.55 1.11
C ALA A 31 -17.09 -23.28 0.24
N ALA A 32 -18.20 -23.97 0.54
CA ALA A 32 -19.44 -23.88 -0.20
C ALA A 32 -20.04 -22.49 -0.01
N ASN A 33 -20.48 -21.86 -1.10
CA ASN A 33 -20.93 -20.46 -1.17
C ASN A 33 -19.81 -19.41 -1.07
N TRP A 34 -18.55 -19.79 -1.19
CA TRP A 34 -17.41 -18.87 -1.32
C TRP A 34 -16.90 -18.88 -2.75
N THR A 35 -16.45 -17.73 -3.24
CA THR A 35 -15.88 -17.60 -4.57
C THR A 35 -14.43 -18.05 -4.55
N GLY A 36 -14.05 -18.98 -5.43
CA GLY A 36 -12.68 -19.47 -5.55
C GLY A 36 -11.87 -18.57 -6.46
N ASP A 37 -10.98 -17.76 -5.90
CA ASP A 37 -10.41 -16.59 -6.58
C ASP A 37 -8.94 -16.72 -6.99
N GLY A 38 -8.29 -17.85 -6.67
CA GLY A 38 -6.94 -18.14 -7.15
C GLY A 38 -6.15 -19.15 -6.32
N LEU A 39 -4.86 -19.25 -6.65
CA LEU A 39 -3.86 -20.02 -5.92
C LEU A 39 -2.92 -19.07 -5.15
N THR A 40 -2.50 -19.45 -3.95
CA THR A 40 -1.42 -18.77 -3.24
C THR A 40 -0.09 -19.00 -3.96
N ARG A 41 0.94 -18.20 -3.63
CA ARG A 41 2.29 -18.37 -4.21
C ARG A 41 3.05 -19.61 -3.70
N GLY A 42 2.53 -20.33 -2.69
CA GLY A 42 3.16 -21.53 -2.12
C GLY A 42 4.37 -21.22 -1.23
N PHE A 43 4.13 -20.70 -0.03
CA PHE A 43 5.16 -20.48 1.00
C PHE A 43 4.73 -21.08 2.34
N ALA A 44 5.69 -21.45 3.18
CA ALA A 44 5.49 -21.89 4.56
C ALA A 44 6.45 -21.17 5.51
N CYS A 45 5.98 -20.94 6.74
CA CYS A 45 6.83 -20.44 7.81
C CYS A 45 7.73 -21.57 8.33
N ARG A 46 9.04 -21.32 8.43
CA ARG A 46 10.05 -22.21 8.99
C ARG A 46 10.88 -21.40 9.98
N GLY A 47 10.53 -21.48 11.27
CA GLY A 47 11.16 -20.63 12.28
C GLY A 47 10.70 -19.18 12.15
N GLN A 48 11.63 -18.27 11.85
CA GLN A 48 11.33 -16.86 11.57
C GLN A 48 11.23 -16.54 10.07
N ASP A 49 11.54 -17.50 9.21
CA ASP A 49 11.62 -17.29 7.76
C ASP A 49 10.38 -17.82 7.04
N TYR A 50 10.05 -17.20 5.90
CA TYR A 50 9.08 -17.72 4.95
C TYR A 50 9.79 -18.33 3.75
N VAL A 51 9.64 -19.65 3.57
CA VAL A 51 10.33 -20.42 2.53
C VAL A 51 9.31 -20.91 1.50
N ALA A 52 9.65 -20.82 0.21
CA ALA A 52 8.84 -21.37 -0.87
C ALA A 52 8.65 -22.89 -0.67
N ASN A 53 7.43 -23.39 -0.88
CA ASN A 53 7.08 -24.77 -0.54
C ASN A 53 6.43 -25.56 -1.68
N GLU A 54 6.41 -25.02 -2.91
CA GLU A 54 5.83 -25.61 -4.14
C GLU A 54 4.39 -26.17 -3.97
N ARG A 55 3.69 -25.75 -2.91
CA ARG A 55 2.37 -26.25 -2.51
C ARG A 55 1.41 -25.08 -2.40
N PRO A 56 0.98 -24.52 -3.54
CA PRO A 56 0.01 -23.44 -3.55
C PRO A 56 -1.34 -23.92 -3.00
N LYS A 57 -1.94 -23.12 -2.13
CA LYS A 57 -3.29 -23.34 -1.59
C LYS A 57 -4.31 -22.63 -2.46
N ARG A 58 -5.52 -23.15 -2.56
CA ARG A 58 -6.66 -22.41 -3.12
C ARG A 58 -7.09 -21.34 -2.14
N VAL A 59 -7.37 -20.14 -2.63
CA VAL A 59 -7.91 -19.02 -1.87
C VAL A 59 -9.39 -18.88 -2.20
N PHE A 60 -10.21 -18.78 -1.17
CA PHE A 60 -11.64 -18.52 -1.28
C PHE A 60 -11.99 -17.23 -0.55
N LEU A 61 -12.84 -16.41 -1.16
CA LEU A 61 -13.37 -15.18 -0.57
C LEU A 61 -14.89 -15.29 -0.40
N LEU A 62 -15.40 -14.66 0.66
CA LEU A 62 -16.84 -14.48 0.86
C LEU A 62 -17.16 -13.01 1.05
N SER A 63 -17.94 -12.44 0.13
CA SER A 63 -18.44 -11.08 0.28
C SER A 63 -19.57 -11.03 1.32
N LEU A 64 -19.41 -10.24 2.39
CA LEU A 64 -20.43 -10.13 3.45
C LEU A 64 -21.55 -9.16 3.11
N SER A 65 -21.40 -8.32 2.08
CA SER A 65 -22.42 -7.38 1.64
C SER A 65 -22.35 -7.16 0.13
N ARG A 66 -23.48 -6.79 -0.50
CA ARG A 66 -23.52 -6.36 -1.91
C ARG A 66 -22.68 -5.11 -2.20
N THR A 67 -22.24 -4.40 -1.17
CA THR A 67 -21.43 -3.18 -1.29
C THR A 67 -19.96 -3.44 -0.98
N THR A 68 -19.55 -4.67 -0.66
CA THR A 68 -18.18 -4.96 -0.25
C THR A 68 -17.17 -4.57 -1.32
N ARG A 69 -17.44 -4.90 -2.59
CA ARG A 69 -16.55 -4.58 -3.71
C ARG A 69 -16.42 -3.07 -3.90
N SER A 70 -17.55 -2.33 -3.91
CA SER A 70 -17.55 -0.87 -4.08
C SER A 70 -16.86 -0.16 -2.92
N ARG A 71 -17.05 -0.63 -1.68
CA ARG A 71 -16.39 -0.10 -0.48
C ARG A 71 -14.88 -0.35 -0.47
N LEU A 72 -14.44 -1.53 -0.90
CA LEU A 72 -12.99 -1.83 -1.02
C LEU A 72 -12.33 -1.08 -2.18
N ARG A 73 -13.07 -0.78 -3.25
CA ARG A 73 -12.56 0.02 -4.38
C ARG A 73 -12.63 1.53 -4.16
N ALA A 74 -13.23 1.98 -3.06
CA ALA A 74 -13.37 3.40 -2.78
C ALA A 74 -11.99 4.07 -2.64
N PHE A 75 -11.81 5.22 -3.30
CA PHE A 75 -10.58 6.02 -3.19
C PHE A 75 -10.23 6.38 -1.74
N ARG A 76 -11.27 6.56 -0.90
CA ARG A 76 -11.14 6.68 0.55
C ARG A 76 -12.00 5.61 1.21
N LEU A 77 -11.33 4.71 1.93
CA LEU A 77 -12.00 3.76 2.82
C LEU A 77 -12.72 4.53 3.95
N ASP A 78 -13.85 4.00 4.43
CA ASP A 78 -14.52 4.49 5.64
C ASP A 78 -13.52 4.47 6.81
N SER A 79 -13.55 5.46 7.70
CA SER A 79 -12.66 5.51 8.86
C SER A 79 -12.76 4.24 9.73
N ARG A 80 -13.93 3.59 9.76
CA ARG A 80 -14.15 2.29 10.41
C ARG A 80 -13.40 1.12 9.78
N LEU A 81 -12.88 1.29 8.58
CA LEU A 81 -12.10 0.30 7.83
C LEU A 81 -10.62 0.67 7.75
N GLN A 82 -10.25 1.89 8.14
CA GLN A 82 -8.87 2.39 8.12
C GLN A 82 -8.06 1.88 9.33
N HIS A 83 -8.14 0.59 9.60
CA HIS A 83 -7.41 -0.07 10.67
C HIS A 83 -6.18 -0.77 10.09
N GLY A 84 -5.01 -0.50 10.68
CA GLY A 84 -3.73 -1.03 10.22
C GLY A 84 -2.70 0.07 9.99
N VAL A 85 -1.43 -0.26 10.20
CA VAL A 85 -0.30 0.61 9.87
C VAL A 85 0.17 0.19 8.48
N LEU A 86 0.21 1.13 7.53
CA LEU A 86 0.91 0.89 6.26
C LEU A 86 2.37 0.64 6.59
N ARG A 87 2.87 -0.57 6.28
CA ARG A 87 4.24 -1.02 6.60
C ARG A 87 5.15 -0.93 5.37
N MET A 88 4.95 0.06 4.51
CA MET A 88 5.88 0.26 3.39
C MET A 88 7.08 1.05 3.89
N THR A 89 8.25 0.40 3.89
CA THR A 89 9.53 1.09 4.07
C THR A 89 10.05 1.46 2.69
N LEU A 90 10.28 2.75 2.43
CA LEU A 90 10.90 3.18 1.18
C LEU A 90 12.38 2.76 1.18
N SER A 91 12.78 1.89 0.24
CA SER A 91 14.20 1.59 -0.01
C SER A 91 14.95 2.86 -0.42
N VAL A 92 16.28 2.87 -0.23
CA VAL A 92 17.16 3.91 -0.76
C VAL A 92 16.95 4.10 -2.26
N ASP A 93 16.88 3.00 -3.01
CA ASP A 93 16.66 3.03 -4.46
C ASP A 93 15.32 3.69 -4.80
N HIS A 94 14.27 3.39 -4.02
CA HIS A 94 12.95 4.00 -4.19
C HIS A 94 12.98 5.50 -3.93
N MET A 95 13.80 5.99 -2.99
CA MET A 95 13.93 7.41 -2.71
C MET A 95 14.60 8.16 -3.86
N GLU A 96 15.58 7.53 -4.51
CA GLU A 96 16.36 8.13 -5.60
C GLU A 96 15.58 8.20 -6.91
N VAL A 97 14.78 7.18 -7.22
CA VAL A 97 13.99 7.11 -8.46
C VAL A 97 12.67 7.87 -8.37
N LEU A 98 12.09 8.05 -7.18
CA LEU A 98 10.77 8.66 -7.01
C LEU A 98 10.63 10.06 -7.66
N PRO A 99 11.59 11.01 -7.52
CA PRO A 99 11.52 12.28 -8.23
C PRO A 99 11.42 12.15 -9.75
N ASP A 100 11.89 11.06 -10.34
CA ASP A 100 11.92 10.94 -11.81
C ASP A 100 10.52 10.74 -12.41
N PHE A 101 9.61 10.15 -11.65
CA PHE A 101 8.22 9.96 -12.05
C PHE A 101 7.41 11.26 -12.06
N PHE A 102 7.91 12.33 -11.45
CA PHE A 102 7.23 13.62 -11.37
C PHE A 102 7.77 14.68 -12.35
N ARG A 103 8.69 14.31 -13.26
CA ARG A 103 9.33 15.25 -14.19
C ARG A 103 8.37 15.84 -15.22
N ASP A 104 7.38 15.07 -15.64
CA ASP A 104 6.44 15.46 -16.69
C ASP A 104 5.21 16.22 -16.15
N ILE A 105 5.21 16.55 -14.85
CA ILE A 105 4.15 17.32 -14.20
C ILE A 105 4.38 18.81 -14.43
N ASP A 106 3.33 19.52 -14.82
CA ASP A 106 3.40 20.97 -15.03
C ASP A 106 3.61 21.71 -13.70
N ASP A 107 4.58 22.64 -13.66
CA ASP A 107 4.88 23.40 -12.43
C ASP A 107 3.94 24.61 -12.27
N PRO A 108 2.97 24.58 -11.34
CA PRO A 108 2.02 25.68 -11.14
C PRO A 108 2.66 26.89 -10.43
N ARG A 109 3.93 26.78 -10.01
CA ARG A 109 4.61 27.85 -9.26
C ARG A 109 5.15 28.92 -10.18
N ARG A 110 5.06 30.17 -9.71
CA ARG A 110 5.75 31.33 -10.31
C ARG A 110 7.26 31.15 -10.30
N LYS A 111 7.97 31.83 -11.20
CA LYS A 111 9.44 31.69 -11.39
C LYS A 111 10.23 31.94 -10.09
N GLU A 112 9.76 32.86 -9.25
CA GLU A 112 10.37 33.25 -7.97
C GLU A 112 10.26 32.15 -6.90
N GLY A 113 9.33 31.21 -7.05
CA GLY A 113 9.07 30.11 -6.11
C GLY A 113 9.85 28.82 -6.37
N ARG A 114 10.75 28.82 -7.37
CA ARG A 114 11.40 27.61 -7.91
C ARG A 114 12.80 27.35 -7.33
N ARG A 115 12.99 27.59 -6.02
CA ARG A 115 14.24 27.25 -5.33
C ARG A 115 14.50 25.74 -5.31
N HIS A 116 13.43 24.95 -5.16
CA HIS A 116 13.47 23.49 -5.24
C HIS A 116 12.78 23.05 -6.53
N THR A 117 13.32 22.03 -7.21
CA THR A 117 12.67 21.46 -8.39
C THR A 117 11.28 20.91 -8.01
N LEU A 118 10.30 21.02 -8.92
CA LEU A 118 8.97 20.48 -8.67
C LEU A 118 9.01 18.98 -8.33
N PRO A 119 9.77 18.15 -9.07
CA PRO A 119 9.81 16.72 -8.80
C PRO A 119 10.38 16.38 -7.42
N SER A 120 11.40 17.12 -6.96
CA SER A 120 11.93 16.98 -5.60
C SER A 120 10.90 17.34 -4.53
N VAL A 121 10.16 18.45 -4.72
CA VAL A 121 9.13 18.87 -3.76
C VAL A 121 7.99 17.85 -3.68
N LEU A 122 7.54 17.35 -4.83
CA LEU A 122 6.50 16.32 -4.88
C LEU A 122 6.97 15.03 -4.23
N ALA A 123 8.18 14.55 -4.54
CA ALA A 123 8.73 13.35 -3.93
C ALA A 123 8.87 13.46 -2.40
N LEU A 124 9.31 14.62 -1.91
CA LEU A 124 9.42 14.88 -0.47
C LEU A 124 8.04 14.98 0.22
N ALA A 125 7.01 15.45 -0.49
CA ALA A 125 5.64 15.48 0.02
C ALA A 125 4.95 14.10 -0.02
N THR A 126 5.24 13.27 -1.04
CA THR A 126 4.58 11.98 -1.25
C THR A 126 5.28 10.82 -0.55
N ALA A 127 6.61 10.84 -0.39
CA ALA A 127 7.36 9.74 0.24
C ALA A 127 6.88 9.38 1.68
N PRO A 128 6.63 10.34 2.59
CA PRO A 128 6.09 10.01 3.90
C PRO A 128 4.68 9.40 3.81
N VAL A 129 3.85 9.90 2.88
CA VAL A 129 2.49 9.38 2.66
C VAL A 129 2.53 7.94 2.16
N LEU A 130 3.46 7.65 1.25
CA LEU A 130 3.76 6.31 0.76
C LEU A 130 4.20 5.38 1.91
N CYS A 131 4.98 5.89 2.87
CA CYS A 131 5.36 5.18 4.10
C CYS A 131 4.24 5.09 5.16
N GLY A 132 3.03 5.58 4.87
CA GLY A 132 1.90 5.50 5.78
C GLY A 132 1.74 6.67 6.75
N MET A 133 2.56 7.71 6.64
CA MET A 133 2.44 8.90 7.47
C MET A 133 1.18 9.68 7.10
N ARG A 134 0.39 10.04 8.12
CA ARG A 134 -0.87 10.77 7.95
C ARG A 134 -0.84 12.10 8.69
N GLY A 135 -1.19 13.17 7.98
CA GLY A 135 -1.22 14.53 8.51
C GLY A 135 0.14 15.21 8.50
N TYR A 136 0.11 16.54 8.47
CA TYR A 136 1.30 17.38 8.29
C TYR A 136 2.32 17.25 9.42
N LYS A 137 1.86 17.03 10.66
CA LYS A 137 2.76 16.83 11.81
C LYS A 137 3.61 15.57 11.64
N ALA A 138 2.97 14.45 11.30
CA ALA A 138 3.65 13.18 11.13
C ALA A 138 4.58 13.19 9.90
N ILE A 139 4.18 13.89 8.84
CA ILE A 139 5.03 14.19 7.68
C ILE A 139 6.26 14.99 8.11
N LYS A 140 6.08 16.05 8.91
CA LYS A 140 7.17 16.89 9.39
C LYS A 140 8.14 16.10 10.29
N GLU A 141 7.63 15.31 11.22
CA GLU A 141 8.47 14.48 12.11
C GLU A 141 9.29 13.46 11.30
N TRP A 142 8.67 12.78 10.32
CA TRP A 142 9.38 11.84 9.43
C TRP A 142 10.54 12.48 8.67
N VAL A 143 10.42 13.76 8.35
CA VAL A 143 11.41 14.54 7.63
C VAL A 143 12.48 15.09 8.55
N ASP A 144 12.11 15.54 9.75
CA ASP A 144 13.05 16.08 10.74
C ASP A 144 14.07 14.99 11.15
N ASP A 145 13.73 13.70 10.99
CA ASP A 145 14.63 12.57 11.17
C ASP A 145 15.69 12.41 10.05
N PHE A 146 15.56 13.11 8.90
CA PHE A 146 16.47 12.97 7.77
C PHE A 146 17.79 13.72 7.95
N LYS A 147 18.88 13.03 7.63
CA LYS A 147 20.20 13.65 7.50
C LYS A 147 20.33 14.38 6.15
N PRO A 148 21.21 15.40 6.03
CA PRO A 148 21.48 16.07 4.76
C PRO A 148 21.88 15.12 3.61
N SER A 149 22.52 13.98 3.92
CA SER A 149 22.83 12.92 2.95
C SER A 149 21.60 12.24 2.35
N GLU A 150 20.49 12.18 3.09
CA GLU A 150 19.24 11.54 2.68
C GLU A 150 18.42 12.48 1.79
N LEU A 151 18.49 13.79 2.05
CA LEU A 151 17.92 14.81 1.17
C LEU A 151 18.58 14.85 -0.22
N ARG A 152 19.83 14.36 -0.34
CA ARG A 152 20.49 14.19 -1.66
C ARG A 152 19.74 13.20 -2.55
N ARG A 153 19.14 12.16 -1.96
CA ARG A 153 18.39 11.13 -2.70
C ARG A 153 17.20 11.73 -3.42
N PHE A 154 16.58 12.75 -2.84
CA PHE A 154 15.49 13.51 -3.46
C PHE A 154 15.98 14.64 -4.38
N ARG A 155 17.27 14.67 -4.74
CA ARG A 155 17.91 15.71 -5.57
C ARG A 155 17.82 17.11 -4.95
N ASN A 156 17.82 17.18 -3.61
CA ASN A 156 17.52 18.41 -2.87
C ASN A 156 18.64 18.82 -1.88
N GLU A 157 19.88 18.52 -2.23
CA GLU A 157 21.05 18.73 -1.36
C GLU A 157 21.42 20.20 -1.12
N ARG A 158 21.19 21.06 -2.12
CA ARG A 158 21.68 22.45 -2.12
C ARG A 158 20.84 23.39 -1.27
N HIS A 159 19.56 23.06 -1.08
CA HIS A 159 18.58 23.97 -0.50
C HIS A 159 17.93 23.44 0.77
N GLY A 160 18.27 22.21 1.18
CA GLY A 160 17.68 21.56 2.34
C GLY A 160 16.18 21.31 2.16
N TRP A 161 15.48 21.01 3.26
CA TRP A 161 14.04 20.74 3.21
C TRP A 161 13.24 21.93 2.65
N PRO A 162 12.29 21.73 1.72
CA PRO A 162 11.42 22.79 1.25
C PRO A 162 10.63 23.39 2.42
N ARG A 163 10.35 24.68 2.34
CA ARG A 163 9.49 25.33 3.34
C ARG A 163 8.14 24.62 3.43
N GLU A 164 7.50 24.67 4.59
CA GLU A 164 6.18 24.03 4.84
C GLU A 164 5.13 24.42 3.79
N TRP A 165 5.12 25.68 3.34
CA TRP A 165 4.24 26.12 2.26
C TRP A 165 4.43 25.31 0.97
N ALA A 166 5.68 24.95 0.63
CA ALA A 166 6.00 24.25 -0.61
C ALA A 166 5.55 22.80 -0.54
N THR A 167 5.75 22.13 0.59
CA THR A 167 5.32 20.73 0.76
C THR A 167 3.81 20.57 0.94
N ARG A 168 3.13 21.61 1.44
CA ARG A 168 1.67 21.61 1.62
C ARG A 168 0.89 22.11 0.40
N ASP A 169 1.26 23.24 -0.16
CA ASP A 169 0.43 23.91 -1.17
C ASP A 169 0.73 23.46 -2.59
N VAL A 170 1.96 23.05 -2.88
CA VAL A 170 2.34 22.64 -4.24
C VAL A 170 1.58 21.40 -4.68
N PRO A 171 1.47 20.32 -3.87
CA PRO A 171 0.66 19.16 -4.24
C PRO A 171 -0.82 19.49 -4.48
N VAL A 172 -1.35 20.53 -3.82
CA VAL A 172 -2.76 20.95 -3.98
C VAL A 172 -2.98 21.76 -5.26
N ARG A 173 -1.94 22.44 -5.76
CA ARG A 173 -2.02 23.28 -6.98
C ARG A 173 -1.68 22.52 -8.27
N VAL A 174 -1.00 21.40 -8.17
CA VAL A 174 -0.68 20.51 -9.30
C VAL A 174 -1.97 19.87 -9.82
N ASP A 175 -2.02 19.59 -11.12
CA ASP A 175 -3.13 18.83 -11.71
C ASP A 175 -3.21 17.44 -11.05
N PRO A 176 -4.33 17.12 -10.36
CA PRO A 176 -4.48 15.83 -9.69
C PRO A 176 -4.43 14.65 -10.65
N ALA A 177 -4.82 14.82 -11.92
CA ALA A 177 -4.75 13.76 -12.93
C ALA A 177 -3.30 13.42 -13.30
N GLN A 178 -2.45 14.44 -13.49
CA GLN A 178 -1.02 14.24 -13.75
C GLN A 178 -0.32 13.56 -12.57
N LEU A 179 -0.64 13.98 -11.35
CA LEU A 179 -0.07 13.39 -10.14
C LEU A 179 -0.52 11.93 -9.95
N ASP A 180 -1.81 11.62 -10.19
CA ASP A 180 -2.34 10.26 -10.11
C ASP A 180 -1.69 9.34 -11.16
N VAL A 181 -1.52 9.81 -12.40
CA VAL A 181 -0.80 9.05 -13.44
C VAL A 181 0.64 8.78 -13.04
N ALA A 182 1.37 9.78 -12.54
CA ALA A 182 2.74 9.63 -12.09
C ALA A 182 2.88 8.59 -10.96
N LEU A 183 2.01 8.68 -9.95
CA LEU A 183 2.00 7.74 -8.82
C LEU A 183 1.62 6.32 -9.27
N ARG A 184 0.65 6.16 -10.17
CA ARG A 184 0.28 4.86 -10.74
C ARG A 184 1.43 4.25 -11.53
N THR A 185 2.15 5.05 -12.31
CA THR A 185 3.32 4.58 -13.05
C THR A 185 4.43 4.13 -12.10
N TRP A 186 4.71 4.91 -11.04
CA TRP A 186 5.65 4.50 -9.99
C TRP A 186 5.21 3.20 -9.33
N GLN A 187 3.93 3.08 -8.96
CA GLN A 187 3.37 1.87 -8.38
C GLN A 187 3.42 0.67 -9.33
N ALA A 188 3.26 0.86 -10.64
CA ALA A 188 3.36 -0.24 -11.60
C ALA A 188 4.79 -0.78 -11.71
N VAL A 189 5.79 0.11 -11.65
CA VAL A 189 7.21 -0.24 -11.76
C VAL A 189 7.77 -0.80 -10.45
N HIS A 190 7.47 -0.14 -9.32
CA HIS A 190 8.04 -0.47 -8.01
C HIS A 190 7.08 -1.23 -7.09
N GLY A 191 5.79 -1.34 -7.44
CA GLY A 191 4.80 -2.14 -6.72
C GLY A 191 4.83 -3.64 -7.08
N GLY A 192 5.77 -4.09 -7.91
CA GLY A 192 6.03 -5.51 -8.17
C GLY A 192 6.95 -6.10 -7.09
N GLY A 193 6.43 -6.65 -6.00
CA GLY A 193 5.98 -8.05 -5.98
C GLY A 193 4.85 -8.31 -5.00
N GLY A 194 3.72 -7.64 -5.21
CA GLY A 194 2.45 -7.99 -4.60
C GLY A 194 2.15 -7.21 -3.34
N ASP A 195 1.77 -5.94 -3.52
CA ASP A 195 1.01 -5.19 -2.52
C ASP A 195 -0.03 -4.31 -3.22
N THR A 196 -0.90 -4.95 -3.99
CA THR A 196 -2.34 -4.60 -3.94
C THR A 196 -3.00 -5.40 -2.81
N ALA A 197 -2.26 -5.75 -1.76
CA ALA A 197 -2.85 -6.27 -0.56
C ALA A 197 -3.42 -5.08 0.20
N PHE A 198 -4.74 -5.00 0.17
CA PHE A 198 -5.49 -4.52 1.31
C PHE A 198 -4.81 -5.01 2.61
N ALA A 199 -4.70 -4.14 3.60
CA ALA A 199 -4.18 -4.54 4.91
C ALA A 199 -5.06 -5.68 5.48
N ILE A 200 -4.67 -6.92 5.22
CA ILE A 200 -5.23 -8.11 5.84
C ILE A 200 -4.61 -8.14 7.23
N LYS A 201 -5.40 -7.82 8.25
CA LYS A 201 -4.99 -8.08 9.63
C LYS A 201 -4.97 -9.59 9.82
N ARG A 202 -3.81 -10.22 9.61
CA ARG A 202 -3.54 -11.53 10.19
C ARG A 202 -3.34 -11.35 11.69
N GLN A 203 -4.04 -12.15 12.48
CA GLN A 203 -3.76 -12.32 13.90
C GLN A 203 -2.58 -13.28 14.04
N ASP A 204 -1.37 -12.84 13.71
CA ASP A 204 -0.14 -13.64 13.89
C ASP A 204 0.92 -12.82 14.64
N HIS A 205 1.43 -13.35 15.77
CA HIS A 205 2.43 -12.76 16.66
C HIS A 205 3.88 -12.87 16.12
N ALA A 206 4.11 -12.71 14.81
CA ALA A 206 5.46 -12.72 14.25
C ALA A 206 5.61 -11.67 13.15
N ARG A 207 6.71 -10.91 13.20
CA ARG A 207 7.07 -9.87 12.22
C ARG A 207 7.03 -10.46 10.80
N ALA A 208 6.18 -9.90 9.95
CA ALA A 208 6.11 -10.25 8.54
C ALA A 208 7.09 -9.37 7.73
N GLU A 209 7.98 -10.02 6.97
CA GLU A 209 8.80 -9.39 5.93
C GLU A 209 7.92 -8.97 4.72
N PRO A 210 8.31 -7.91 3.97
CA PRO A 210 7.55 -7.39 2.84
C PRO A 210 7.59 -8.37 1.66
N GLY A 211 6.42 -8.83 1.21
CA GLY A 211 6.31 -9.75 0.08
C GLY A 211 5.07 -10.66 0.06
N TYR A 212 4.19 -10.55 1.06
CA TYR A 212 2.99 -11.37 1.18
C TYR A 212 1.76 -10.71 0.54
N ALA A 213 1.39 -11.15 -0.67
CA ALA A 213 0.04 -10.94 -1.21
C ALA A 213 -0.44 -12.16 -1.98
N ALA A 214 -1.63 -12.64 -1.59
CA ALA A 214 -2.46 -13.51 -2.40
C ALA A 214 -3.13 -12.67 -3.50
N ARG A 215 -3.14 -13.18 -4.74
CA ARG A 215 -3.95 -12.59 -5.82
C ARG A 215 -5.34 -13.19 -5.73
N ALA A 216 -6.27 -12.46 -5.13
CA ALA A 216 -7.69 -12.80 -5.21
C ALA A 216 -8.39 -11.69 -6.01
N ARG A 217 -9.12 -12.05 -7.06
CA ARG A 217 -10.01 -11.10 -7.74
C ARG A 217 -11.21 -10.89 -6.82
N LEU A 218 -11.64 -9.64 -6.66
CA LEU A 218 -12.89 -9.38 -5.92
C LEU A 218 -14.06 -9.98 -6.71
N PRO A 219 -14.94 -10.76 -6.04
CA PRO A 219 -16.16 -11.27 -6.66
C PRO A 219 -16.96 -10.12 -7.29
N GLU A 220 -17.60 -10.40 -8.42
CA GLU A 220 -18.45 -9.42 -9.11
C GLU A 220 -19.76 -9.26 -8.34
N ASP A 221 -20.33 -8.05 -8.35
CA ASP A 221 -21.65 -7.82 -7.79
C ASP A 221 -22.67 -8.14 -8.90
N ASP A 222 -23.58 -9.09 -8.65
CA ASP A 222 -24.77 -9.35 -9.49
C ASP A 222 -25.84 -8.27 -9.32
#